data_AF-A0A423XPN6-F1
#
_entry.id   AF-A0A423XPN6-F1
#
_cell.length_a   1.000
_cell.length_b   1.000
_cell.length_c   1.000
_cell.angle_alpha   90.00
_cell.angle_beta   90.00
_cell.angle_gamma   90.00
#
_symmetry.space_group_name_H-M   'P 1'
#
loop_
_entity.id
_entity.type
_entity.pdbx_description
1 polymer ?
#
loop_
_entity_poly.entity_id
_entity_poly.type
_entity_poly.pdbx_seq_one_letter_code
_entity_poly.pdbx_strand_id
1 'polypeptide(L)'
;REHTEGFEALKADLDATEWDHILKVSGMERKEIQNVARLYAKAERTIICYGMGITQHQYGTQNVQQIANLLLLRGNIGKKGAGICPLRGHSNVQGDRTVGITEIPPQSLLDSIERVFGFKPPQKHGHGTA
;
A
#
# COMPACT_ATOMS: atom_id res chain seq x y z
N ARG A 1 8.54 17.64 -3.22
CA ARG A 1 7.89 18.07 -4.49
C ARG A 1 8.59 17.50 -5.73
N GLU A 2 9.87 17.14 -5.67
CA GLU A 2 10.56 16.50 -6.81
C GLU A 2 10.12 15.04 -7.07
N HIS A 3 9.70 14.32 -6.03
CA HIS A 3 9.41 12.88 -6.09
C HIS A 3 8.02 12.50 -5.57
N THR A 4 7.19 13.49 -5.25
CA THR A 4 5.84 13.29 -4.70
C THR A 4 4.88 14.33 -5.22
N GLU A 5 3.62 13.92 -5.39
CA GLU A 5 2.47 14.78 -5.70
C GLU A 5 1.38 14.64 -4.63
N GLY A 6 0.36 15.51 -4.66
CA GLY A 6 -0.79 15.41 -3.75
C GLY A 6 -0.55 15.83 -2.29
N PHE A 7 0.62 16.40 -1.96
CA PHE A 7 0.96 16.77 -0.57
C PHE A 7 -0.05 17.74 0.06
N GLU A 8 -0.50 18.77 -0.67
CA GLU A 8 -1.44 19.76 -0.13
C GLU A 8 -2.80 19.13 0.20
N ALA A 9 -3.27 18.19 -0.65
CA ALA A 9 -4.52 17.46 -0.40
C ALA A 9 -4.39 16.56 0.83
N LEU A 10 -3.28 15.83 0.97
CA LEU A 10 -3.00 15.04 2.17
C LEU A 10 -2.91 15.91 3.43
N LYS A 11 -2.22 17.05 3.35
CA LYS A 11 -2.11 17.97 4.48
C LYS A 11 -3.48 18.49 4.91
N ALA A 12 -4.33 18.87 3.95
CA ALA A 12 -5.69 19.34 4.25
C ALA A 12 -6.55 18.25 4.92
N ASP A 13 -6.46 17.01 4.45
CA ASP A 13 -7.12 15.84 5.06
C ASP A 13 -6.66 15.60 6.51
N LEU A 14 -5.35 15.66 6.74
CA LEU A 14 -4.76 15.52 8.08
C LEU A 14 -5.17 16.67 9.01
N ASP A 15 -5.15 17.92 8.53
CA ASP A 15 -5.56 19.10 9.30
C ASP A 15 -7.05 19.07 9.66
N ALA A 16 -7.90 18.44 8.82
CA ALA A 16 -9.33 18.25 9.07
C ALA A 16 -9.64 17.03 9.97
N THR A 17 -8.63 16.22 10.30
CA THR A 17 -8.82 15.02 11.12
C THR A 17 -8.71 15.35 12.61
N GLU A 18 -9.86 15.39 13.29
CA GLU A 18 -9.93 15.75 14.70
C GLU A 18 -9.33 14.69 15.64
N TRP A 19 -8.62 15.16 16.68
CA TRP A 19 -8.00 14.28 17.68
C TRP A 19 -9.02 13.40 18.40
N ASP A 20 -10.17 13.95 18.79
CA ASP A 20 -11.19 13.21 19.52
C ASP A 20 -11.70 12.00 18.73
N HIS A 21 -11.80 12.15 17.40
CA HIS A 21 -12.15 11.05 16.51
C HIS A 21 -11.05 9.97 16.48
N ILE A 22 -9.79 10.36 16.33
CA ILE A 22 -8.64 9.45 16.33
C ILE A 22 -8.60 8.64 17.63
N LEU A 23 -8.71 9.30 18.78
CA LEU A 23 -8.63 8.65 20.09
C LEU A 23 -9.81 7.69 20.32
N LYS A 24 -11.02 8.10 19.92
CA LYS A 24 -12.22 7.27 20.04
C LYS A 24 -12.14 5.99 19.19
N VAL A 25 -11.69 6.10 17.94
CA VAL A 25 -11.66 4.95 17.01
C VAL A 25 -10.46 4.04 17.29
N SER A 26 -9.30 4.60 17.64
CA SER A 26 -8.11 3.80 17.94
C SER A 26 -8.14 3.15 19.32
N GLY A 27 -8.86 3.75 20.29
CA GLY A 27 -8.82 3.34 21.69
C GLY A 27 -7.47 3.64 22.39
N MET A 28 -6.60 4.44 21.76
CA MET A 28 -5.27 4.77 22.27
C MET A 28 -5.26 6.11 23.02
N GLU A 29 -4.31 6.29 23.92
CA GLU A 29 -4.04 7.60 24.49
C GLU A 29 -3.25 8.49 23.53
N ARG A 30 -3.54 9.79 23.55
CA ARG A 30 -2.82 10.78 22.72
C ARG A 30 -1.31 10.73 22.94
N LYS A 31 -0.87 10.50 24.18
CA LYS A 31 0.54 10.43 24.54
C LYS A 31 1.25 9.25 23.86
N GLU A 32 0.58 8.11 23.72
CA GLU A 32 1.13 6.91 23.07
C GLU A 32 1.34 7.15 21.57
N ILE A 33 0.31 7.68 20.89
CA ILE A 33 0.40 8.04 19.47
C ILE A 33 1.53 9.04 19.24
N GLN A 34 1.57 10.12 20.03
CA GLN A 34 2.63 11.12 19.91
C GLN A 34 4.02 10.55 20.21
N ASN A 35 4.13 9.60 21.13
CA ASN A 35 5.40 8.95 21.42
C ASN A 35 5.93 8.20 20.20
N VAL A 36 5.09 7.37 19.57
CA VAL A 36 5.45 6.65 18.34
C VAL A 36 5.76 7.62 17.21
N ALA A 37 4.95 8.67 17.04
CA ALA A 37 5.19 9.69 16.02
C ALA A 37 6.54 10.39 16.21
N ARG A 38 6.93 10.73 17.44
CA ARG A 38 8.25 11.32 17.74
C ARG A 38 9.40 10.35 17.47
N LEU A 39 9.25 9.07 17.85
CA LEU A 39 10.26 8.04 17.56
C LEU A 39 10.46 7.89 16.05
N TYR A 40 9.35 7.79 15.30
CA TYR A 40 9.38 7.75 13.85
C TYR A 40 10.03 9.01 13.28
N ALA A 41 9.60 10.20 13.70
CA ALA A 41 10.13 11.49 13.26
C ALA A 41 11.65 11.65 13.45
N LYS A 42 12.20 11.03 14.50
CA LYS A 42 13.65 11.05 14.79
C LYS A 42 14.43 9.98 14.02
N ALA A 43 13.80 8.89 13.63
CA ALA A 43 14.47 7.83 12.88
C ALA A 43 14.88 8.31 11.49
N GLU A 44 16.14 8.08 11.11
CA GLU A 44 16.65 8.43 9.78
C GLU A 44 16.20 7.47 8.68
N ARG A 45 15.94 6.21 9.05
CA ARG A 45 15.64 5.11 8.15
C ARG A 45 14.58 4.24 8.82
N THR A 46 13.46 4.03 8.15
CA THR A 46 12.37 3.20 8.69
C THR A 46 11.83 2.27 7.63
N ILE A 47 11.67 1.01 8.02
CA ILE A 47 10.91 0.01 7.25
C ILE A 47 9.59 -0.21 7.99
N ILE A 48 8.46 -0.02 7.29
CA ILE A 48 7.15 -0.43 7.82
C ILE A 48 6.82 -1.80 7.24
N CYS A 49 6.80 -2.80 8.12
CA CYS A 49 6.35 -4.15 7.81
C CYS A 49 4.86 -4.29 8.16
N TYR A 50 4.04 -4.75 7.23
CA TYR A 50 2.62 -5.01 7.48
C TYR A 50 2.17 -6.32 6.85
N GLY A 51 1.08 -6.87 7.38
CA GLY A 51 0.47 -8.10 6.87
C GLY A 51 -1.05 -7.98 6.78
N MET A 52 -1.73 -9.11 6.99
CA MET A 52 -3.18 -9.22 6.81
C MET A 52 -4.01 -8.32 7.72
N GLY A 53 -3.51 -7.96 8.90
CA GLY A 53 -4.20 -7.01 9.80
C GLY A 53 -4.40 -5.61 9.20
N ILE A 54 -3.66 -5.26 8.14
CA ILE A 54 -3.88 -4.04 7.37
C ILE A 54 -4.75 -4.30 6.13
N THR A 55 -4.43 -5.36 5.36
CA THR A 55 -5.03 -5.57 4.04
C THR A 55 -6.40 -6.23 4.08
N GLN A 56 -6.71 -7.05 5.09
CA GLN A 56 -8.00 -7.74 5.25
C GLN A 56 -8.98 -6.90 6.09
N HIS A 57 -9.07 -5.61 5.76
CA HIS A 57 -10.02 -4.68 6.34
C HIS A 57 -10.84 -4.05 5.20
N GLN A 58 -12.06 -3.57 5.49
CA GLN A 58 -12.90 -2.88 4.49
C GLN A 58 -12.19 -1.69 3.81
N TYR A 59 -11.20 -1.11 4.50
CA TYR A 59 -10.39 0.02 4.03
C TYR A 59 -8.94 -0.39 3.73
N GLY A 60 -8.69 -1.66 3.40
CA GLY A 60 -7.33 -2.21 3.29
C GLY A 60 -6.46 -1.45 2.29
N THR A 61 -7.00 -1.10 1.13
CA THR A 61 -6.30 -0.30 0.11
C THR A 61 -5.92 1.08 0.65
N GLN A 62 -6.85 1.77 1.30
CA GLN A 62 -6.65 3.09 1.88
C GLN A 62 -5.62 3.04 3.03
N ASN A 63 -5.66 2.01 3.86
CA ASN A 63 -4.68 1.81 4.93
C ASN A 63 -3.26 1.67 4.36
N VAL A 64 -3.08 0.88 3.29
CA VAL A 64 -1.77 0.74 2.62
C VAL A 64 -1.33 2.07 1.99
N GLN A 65 -2.26 2.83 1.39
CA GLN A 65 -1.96 4.16 0.87
C GLN A 65 -1.48 5.12 1.97
N GLN A 66 -2.10 5.11 3.16
CA GLN A 66 -1.68 5.95 4.27
C GLN A 66 -0.30 5.54 4.83
N ILE A 67 0.03 4.25 4.85
CA ILE A 67 1.39 3.79 5.17
C ILE A 67 2.40 4.32 4.15
N ALA A 68 2.07 4.25 2.85
CA ALA A 68 2.93 4.78 1.79
C ALA A 68 3.12 6.30 1.93
N ASN A 69 2.04 7.04 2.19
CA ASN A 69 2.08 8.49 2.45
C ASN A 69 3.04 8.83 3.59
N LEU A 70 2.95 8.11 4.72
CA LEU A 70 3.80 8.34 5.88
C LEU A 70 5.29 8.13 5.56
N LEU A 71 5.63 7.12 4.77
CA LEU A 71 7.01 6.85 4.31
C LEU A 71 7.50 7.90 3.32
N LEU A 72 6.66 8.31 2.37
CA LEU A 72 6.97 9.34 1.38
C LEU A 72 7.22 10.71 2.04
N LEU A 73 6.41 11.09 3.03
CA LEU A 73 6.58 12.32 3.82
C LEU A 73 7.96 12.43 4.48
N ARG A 74 8.61 11.29 4.76
CA ARG A 74 9.90 11.22 5.45
C ARG A 74 11.05 10.81 4.54
N GLY A 75 10.81 10.65 3.23
CA GLY A 75 11.84 10.19 2.31
C GLY A 75 12.34 8.77 2.62
N ASN A 76 11.48 7.92 3.18
CA ASN A 76 11.79 6.53 3.51
C ASN A 76 11.56 5.57 2.31
N ILE A 77 11.43 6.08 1.09
CA ILE A 77 11.30 5.31 -0.15
C ILE A 77 12.55 5.56 -1.02
N GLY A 78 13.08 4.53 -1.66
CA GLY A 78 14.30 4.63 -2.46
C GLY A 78 15.60 4.77 -1.64
N LYS A 79 15.54 4.55 -0.32
CA LYS A 79 16.67 4.70 0.61
C LYS A 79 17.04 3.35 1.22
N LYS A 80 18.32 2.96 1.13
CA LYS A 80 18.80 1.70 1.73
C LYS A 80 18.51 1.67 3.24
N GLY A 81 17.88 0.59 3.70
CA GLY A 81 17.46 0.42 5.10
C GLY A 81 16.14 1.11 5.45
N ALA A 82 15.40 1.62 4.47
CA ALA A 82 14.05 2.15 4.63
C ALA A 82 13.12 1.55 3.56
N GLY A 83 11.81 1.62 3.78
CA GLY A 83 10.85 1.21 2.77
C GLY A 83 9.53 0.70 3.31
N ILE A 84 8.71 0.23 2.38
CA ILE A 84 7.46 -0.47 2.67
C ILE A 84 7.66 -1.96 2.45
N CYS A 85 7.25 -2.78 3.40
CA CYS A 85 7.45 -4.22 3.38
C CYS A 85 6.11 -4.96 3.61
N PRO A 86 5.34 -5.26 2.55
CA PRO A 86 4.22 -6.16 2.66
C PRO A 86 4.73 -7.58 2.92
N LEU A 87 4.50 -8.09 4.12
CA LEU A 87 4.80 -9.46 4.49
C LEU A 87 3.82 -10.39 3.78
N ARG A 88 4.35 -11.21 2.87
CA ARG A 88 3.58 -12.15 2.07
C ARG A 88 3.66 -13.54 2.70
N GLY A 89 2.52 -14.22 2.78
CA GLY A 89 2.41 -15.52 3.46
C GLY A 89 2.83 -16.70 2.59
N HIS A 90 2.03 -17.01 1.55
CA HIS A 90 2.30 -18.15 0.69
C HIS A 90 3.59 -17.99 -0.11
N SER A 91 4.35 -19.08 -0.21
CA SER A 91 5.72 -19.13 -0.73
C SER A 91 5.92 -18.55 -2.14
N ASN A 92 4.88 -18.57 -2.99
CA ASN A 92 4.99 -18.10 -4.37
C ASN A 92 3.94 -17.05 -4.77
N VAL A 93 3.25 -16.42 -3.81
CA VAL A 93 2.21 -15.43 -4.17
C VAL A 93 2.80 -14.21 -4.92
N GLN A 94 4.10 -13.93 -4.76
CA GLN A 94 4.81 -12.96 -5.60
C GLN A 94 5.02 -13.48 -7.03
N GLY A 95 5.47 -14.74 -7.14
CA GLY A 95 5.75 -15.40 -8.41
C GLY A 95 4.49 -15.53 -9.26
N ASP A 96 3.37 -15.96 -8.67
CA ASP A 96 2.09 -16.11 -9.36
C ASP A 96 1.66 -14.80 -10.03
N ARG A 97 1.73 -13.67 -9.31
CA ARG A 97 1.42 -12.35 -9.88
C ARG A 97 2.45 -11.91 -10.92
N THR A 98 3.71 -12.29 -10.77
CA THR A 98 4.79 -11.98 -11.73
C THR A 98 4.60 -12.70 -13.06
N VAL A 99 4.08 -13.93 -13.04
CA VAL A 99 3.80 -14.71 -14.27
C VAL A 99 2.40 -14.46 -14.84
N GLY A 100 1.71 -13.42 -14.37
CA GLY A 100 0.46 -12.95 -14.96
C GLY A 100 -0.80 -13.67 -14.48
N ILE A 101 -0.77 -14.34 -13.32
CA ILE A 101 -1.99 -14.86 -12.70
C ILE A 101 -2.84 -13.69 -12.19
N THR A 102 -3.84 -13.31 -12.99
CA THR A 102 -4.79 -12.26 -12.65
C THR A 102 -6.10 -12.40 -13.42
N GLU A 103 -7.16 -11.96 -12.77
CA GLU A 103 -8.51 -11.75 -13.29
C GLU A 103 -8.61 -10.53 -14.22
N ILE A 104 -7.64 -9.62 -14.19
CA ILE A 104 -7.58 -8.40 -15.02
C ILE A 104 -6.29 -8.39 -15.88
N PRO A 105 -6.09 -9.37 -16.77
CA PRO A 105 -4.86 -9.47 -17.55
C PRO A 105 -4.72 -8.25 -18.47
N PRO A 106 -3.53 -7.61 -18.53
CA PRO A 106 -3.30 -6.52 -19.48
C PRO A 106 -3.36 -7.04 -20.92
N GLN A 107 -3.74 -6.19 -21.87
CA GLN A 107 -3.86 -6.57 -23.28
C GLN A 107 -2.55 -7.20 -23.82
N SER A 108 -1.40 -6.66 -23.42
CA SER A 108 -0.09 -7.19 -23.83
C SER A 108 0.13 -8.66 -23.46
N LEU A 109 -0.43 -9.11 -22.33
CA LEU A 109 -0.38 -10.51 -21.92
C LEU A 109 -1.32 -11.37 -22.77
N LEU A 110 -2.54 -10.89 -23.03
CA LEU A 110 -3.51 -11.58 -23.88
C LEU A 110 -3.00 -11.76 -25.31
N ASP A 111 -2.43 -10.70 -25.90
CA ASP A 111 -1.83 -10.75 -27.24
C ASP A 111 -0.66 -11.74 -27.30
N SER A 112 0.14 -11.79 -26.22
CA SER A 112 1.25 -12.75 -26.12
C SER A 112 0.75 -14.19 -26.00
N ILE A 113 -0.33 -14.44 -25.26
CA ILE A 113 -0.97 -15.76 -25.16
C ILE A 113 -1.49 -16.19 -26.53
N GLU A 114 -2.20 -15.31 -27.25
CA GLU A 114 -2.71 -15.62 -28.58
C GLU A 114 -1.59 -15.93 -29.57
N ARG A 115 -0.54 -15.10 -29.59
CA ARG A 115 0.63 -15.30 -30.45
C ARG A 115 1.37 -16.61 -30.16
N VAL A 116 1.52 -16.99 -28.90
CA VAL A 116 2.31 -18.17 -28.50
C VAL A 116 1.50 -19.46 -28.60
N PHE A 117 0.22 -19.44 -28.24
CA PHE A 117 -0.61 -20.64 -28.12
C PHE A 117 -1.64 -20.80 -29.25
N GLY A 118 -1.82 -19.79 -30.11
CA GLY A 118 -2.65 -19.90 -31.31
C GLY A 118 -4.17 -19.88 -31.05
N PHE A 119 -4.61 -19.50 -29.86
CA PHE A 119 -6.02 -19.32 -29.53
C PHE A 119 -6.29 -17.92 -29.00
N LYS A 120 -7.48 -17.38 -29.26
CA LYS A 120 -7.89 -16.07 -28.74
C LYS A 120 -8.34 -16.19 -27.27
N PRO A 121 -7.60 -15.62 -26.30
CA PRO A 121 -8.01 -15.68 -24.90
C PRO A 121 -9.24 -14.78 -24.65
N PRO A 122 -10.05 -15.07 -23.60
CA PRO A 122 -11.16 -14.21 -23.20
C PRO A 122 -10.68 -12.78 -22.94
N GLN A 123 -11.39 -11.81 -23.53
CA GLN A 123 -11.03 -10.39 -23.42
C GLN A 123 -11.72 -9.69 -22.23
N LYS A 124 -12.77 -10.30 -21.68
CA LYS A 124 -13.47 -9.76 -20.52
C LYS A 124 -12.67 -10.04 -19.25
N HIS A 125 -12.63 -9.07 -18.36
CA HIS A 125 -12.11 -9.27 -17.01
C HIS A 125 -12.89 -10.37 -16.29
N GLY A 126 -12.18 -11.16 -15.51
CA GLY A 126 -12.75 -12.11 -14.57
C GLY A 126 -13.39 -11.41 -13.36
N HIS A 127 -13.91 -12.21 -12.45
CA HIS A 127 -14.51 -11.73 -11.21
C HIS A 127 -13.45 -11.57 -10.12
N GLY A 128 -13.53 -10.47 -9.38
CA GLY A 128 -12.75 -10.21 -8.18
C GLY A 128 -13.67 -9.98 -6.98
N THR A 129 -13.15 -10.16 -5.77
CA THR A 129 -13.87 -9.93 -4.51
C THR A 129 -13.45 -8.63 -3.82
N ALA A 130 -12.90 -7.68 -4.57
CA ALA A 130 -12.50 -6.36 -4.05
C ALA A 130 -13.72 -5.50 -3.75
#